data_AF-A0A811Y4S5-F1
#
_entry.id   AF-A0A811Y4S5-F1
#
_cell.length_a   1.000
_cell.length_b   1.000
_cell.length_c   1.000
_cell.angle_alpha   90.00
_cell.angle_beta   90.00
_cell.angle_gamma   90.00
#
_symmetry.space_group_name_H-M   'P 1'
#
loop_
_entity.id
_entity.type
_entity.pdbx_description
1 polymer ?
#
loop_
_entity_poly.entity_id
_entity_poly.type
_entity_poly.pdbx_seq_one_letter_code
_entity_poly.pdbx_strand_id
1 'polypeptide(L)'
;MIPAKKGGEKKKGHSAINEVVTREYTINIHKPIHGVGFKKRAPRALKKIRKFAMKEMGTPDVRVDTRLNKAVWAKGIRNVPYHIHVQLSRKRKEDEDSPNKLYMLVTYLPVTAFKNL
;
A
#
# COMPACT_ATOMS: atom_id res chain seq x y z
N MET A 1 -21.77 -27.74 -39.36
CA MET A 1 -22.39 -26.76 -38.45
C MET A 1 -21.29 -26.15 -37.58
N ILE A 2 -21.10 -24.84 -37.60
CA ILE A 2 -20.06 -24.13 -36.83
C ILE A 2 -20.61 -23.87 -35.43
N PRO A 3 -19.90 -24.21 -34.34
CA PRO A 3 -20.36 -23.91 -32.99
C PRO A 3 -20.28 -22.40 -32.72
N ALA A 4 -21.41 -21.82 -32.28
CA ALA A 4 -21.55 -20.41 -31.96
C ALA A 4 -20.63 -20.00 -30.79
N LYS A 5 -19.85 -18.94 -31.01
CA LYS A 5 -18.97 -18.32 -30.01
C LYS A 5 -19.84 -17.69 -28.90
N LYS A 6 -19.84 -18.28 -27.70
CA LYS A 6 -20.47 -17.67 -26.52
C LYS A 6 -19.85 -16.30 -26.26
N GLY A 7 -20.67 -15.25 -26.30
CA GLY A 7 -20.28 -13.88 -26.02
C GLY A 7 -19.70 -13.78 -24.62
N GLY A 8 -18.43 -13.36 -24.52
CA GLY A 8 -17.78 -13.07 -23.25
C GLY A 8 -18.49 -11.93 -22.55
N GLU A 9 -18.82 -12.13 -21.28
CA GLU A 9 -19.33 -11.08 -20.39
C GLU A 9 -18.41 -9.86 -20.45
N LYS A 10 -18.97 -8.72 -20.87
CA LYS A 10 -18.31 -7.42 -20.77
C LYS A 10 -18.05 -7.15 -19.28
N LYS A 11 -16.79 -7.25 -18.86
CA LYS A 11 -16.35 -6.80 -17.53
C LYS A 11 -16.81 -5.35 -17.37
N LYS A 12 -17.69 -5.10 -16.39
CA LYS A 12 -18.18 -3.75 -16.05
C LYS A 12 -16.99 -2.80 -15.99
N GLY A 13 -17.01 -1.75 -16.81
CA GLY A 13 -15.96 -0.73 -16.86
C GLY A 13 -15.71 -0.18 -15.46
N HIS A 14 -14.44 -0.05 -15.09
CA HIS A 14 -14.04 0.51 -13.81
C HIS A 14 -14.53 1.95 -13.75
N SER A 15 -15.45 2.28 -12.83
CA SER A 15 -15.99 3.64 -12.74
C SER A 15 -14.91 4.60 -12.20
N ALA A 16 -14.95 5.86 -12.63
CA ALA A 16 -14.03 6.92 -12.19
C ALA A 16 -14.07 7.14 -10.67
N ILE A 17 -15.22 6.88 -10.04
CA ILE A 17 -15.39 6.94 -8.57
C ILE A 17 -14.56 5.85 -7.91
N ASN A 18 -14.52 4.65 -8.48
CA ASN A 18 -13.70 3.56 -7.95
C ASN A 18 -12.20 3.83 -8.14
N GLU A 19 -11.78 4.84 -8.92
CA GLU A 19 -10.36 5.16 -9.12
C GLU A 19 -9.77 5.94 -7.94
N VAL A 20 -10.51 6.85 -7.29
CA VAL A 20 -10.02 7.61 -6.15
C VAL A 20 -10.56 6.96 -4.88
N VAL A 21 -9.68 6.34 -4.10
CA VAL A 21 -10.09 5.52 -2.96
C VAL A 21 -9.14 5.75 -1.81
N THR A 22 -9.70 5.92 -0.62
CA THR A 22 -9.00 5.93 0.66
C THR A 22 -9.41 4.70 1.46
N ARG A 23 -8.43 3.98 2.01
CA ARG A 23 -8.66 2.80 2.85
C ARG A 23 -7.67 2.77 4.00
N GLU A 24 -8.12 2.27 5.14
CA GLU A 24 -7.29 2.06 6.32
C GLU A 24 -6.94 0.57 6.43
N TYR A 25 -5.68 0.30 6.76
CA TYR A 25 -5.18 -1.06 6.86
C TYR A 25 -4.22 -1.19 8.03
N THR A 26 -4.29 -2.34 8.71
CA THR A 26 -3.27 -2.77 9.65
C THR A 26 -2.29 -3.71 8.95
N ILE A 27 -1.03 -3.27 8.79
CA ILE A 27 0.01 -4.09 8.16
C ILE A 27 0.79 -4.85 9.22
N ASN A 28 0.81 -6.17 9.13
CA ASN A 28 1.72 -7.01 9.92
C ASN A 28 3.14 -6.98 9.31
N ILE A 29 4.04 -6.29 9.98
CA ILE A 29 5.45 -6.15 9.61
C ILE A 29 6.30 -7.25 10.25
N HIS A 30 5.87 -7.84 11.37
CA HIS A 30 6.60 -8.90 12.06
C HIS A 30 6.85 -10.12 11.15
N LYS A 31 5.82 -10.58 10.43
CA LYS A 31 5.93 -11.72 9.51
C LYS A 31 7.00 -11.51 8.42
N PRO A 32 7.03 -10.39 7.68
CA PRO A 32 8.04 -10.19 6.63
C PRO A 32 9.45 -9.82 7.10
N ILE A 33 9.65 -9.40 8.35
CA ILE A 33 10.99 -9.13 8.92
C ILE A 33 11.59 -10.34 9.67
N HIS A 34 10.82 -11.41 9.83
CA HIS A 34 11.27 -12.65 10.43
C HIS A 34 12.48 -13.22 9.67
N GLY A 35 13.53 -13.63 10.39
CA GLY A 35 14.77 -14.14 9.82
C GLY A 35 15.65 -13.10 9.09
N VAL A 36 15.26 -11.82 9.05
CA VAL A 36 16.06 -10.76 8.41
C VAL A 36 17.14 -10.25 9.37
N GLY A 37 18.37 -10.11 8.88
CA GLY A 37 19.49 -9.55 9.63
C GLY A 37 19.18 -8.15 10.17
N PHE A 38 19.64 -7.85 11.39
CA PHE A 38 19.21 -6.69 12.16
C PHE A 38 19.38 -5.35 11.43
N LYS A 39 20.52 -5.15 10.75
CA LYS A 39 20.81 -3.92 9.98
C LYS A 39 19.92 -3.73 8.75
N LYS A 40 19.08 -4.71 8.38
CA LYS A 40 18.21 -4.64 7.20
C LYS A 40 16.72 -4.61 7.54
N ARG A 41 16.34 -4.66 8.83
CA ARG A 41 14.92 -4.78 9.23
C ARG A 41 14.08 -3.56 8.88
N ALA A 42 14.43 -2.35 9.35
CA ALA A 42 13.66 -1.13 9.01
C ALA A 42 13.62 -0.84 7.50
N PRO A 43 14.74 -0.92 6.74
CA PRO A 43 14.70 -0.80 5.28
C PRO A 43 13.82 -1.87 4.61
N ARG A 44 13.81 -3.10 5.12
CA ARG A 44 12.95 -4.18 4.60
C ARG A 44 11.48 -3.92 4.89
N ALA A 45 11.15 -3.39 6.07
CA ALA A 45 9.80 -3.02 6.44
C ALA A 45 9.22 -1.96 5.48
N LEU A 46 9.98 -0.90 5.18
CA LEU A 46 9.55 0.13 4.22
C LEU A 46 9.30 -0.45 2.82
N LYS A 47 10.20 -1.32 2.33
CA LYS A 47 10.00 -2.02 1.04
C LYS A 47 8.74 -2.90 1.06
N LYS A 48 8.40 -3.49 2.20
CA LYS A 48 7.21 -4.31 2.37
C LYS A 48 5.94 -3.48 2.43
N ILE A 49 5.95 -2.34 3.10
CA ILE A 49 4.84 -1.38 3.09
C ILE A 49 4.56 -0.90 1.66
N ARG A 50 5.61 -0.52 0.91
CA ARG A 50 5.46 -0.14 -0.51
C ARG A 50 4.87 -1.27 -1.35
N LYS A 51 5.39 -2.50 -1.19
CA LYS A 51 4.87 -3.67 -1.91
C LYS A 51 3.42 -4.00 -1.53
N PHE A 52 3.03 -3.79 -0.27
CA PHE A 52 1.66 -3.98 0.18
C PHE A 52 0.72 -2.96 -0.48
N ALA A 53 1.07 -1.67 -0.45
CA ALA A 53 0.31 -0.60 -1.10
C ALA A 53 0.14 -0.83 -2.62
N MET A 54 1.22 -1.24 -3.30
CA MET A 54 1.19 -1.55 -4.73
C MET A 54 0.26 -2.74 -5.03
N LYS A 55 0.22 -3.76 -4.16
CA LYS A 55 -0.63 -4.94 -4.32
C LYS A 55 -2.12 -4.63 -4.11
N GLU A 56 -2.45 -3.89 -3.06
CA GLU A 56 -3.84 -3.60 -2.70
C GLU A 56 -4.50 -2.60 -3.65
N MET A 57 -3.76 -1.59 -4.10
CA MET A 57 -4.32 -0.45 -4.85
C MET A 57 -3.94 -0.45 -6.34
N GLY A 58 -3.04 -1.35 -6.76
CA GLY A 58 -2.72 -1.60 -8.19
C GLY A 58 -1.94 -0.49 -8.88
N THR A 59 -1.37 0.47 -8.15
CA THR A 59 -0.62 1.60 -8.71
C THR A 59 0.89 1.42 -8.51
N PRO A 60 1.71 1.70 -9.53
CA PRO A 60 3.17 1.60 -9.41
C PRO A 60 3.81 2.76 -8.64
N ASP A 61 3.27 4.00 -8.72
CA ASP A 61 3.79 5.14 -7.96
C ASP A 61 3.26 5.13 -6.52
N VAL A 62 4.13 4.77 -5.56
CA VAL A 62 3.81 4.72 -4.13
C VAL A 62 4.73 5.65 -3.36
N ARG A 63 4.13 6.69 -2.79
CA ARG A 63 4.79 7.70 -1.95
C ARG A 63 4.51 7.40 -0.49
N VAL A 64 5.59 7.26 0.28
CA VAL A 64 5.52 7.01 1.72
C VAL A 64 5.70 8.34 2.43
N ASP A 65 4.75 8.70 3.29
CA ASP A 65 4.84 9.91 4.09
C ASP A 65 6.02 9.86 5.06
N THR A 66 6.60 11.01 5.34
CA THR A 66 7.72 11.18 6.27
C THR A 66 7.34 10.77 7.69
N ARG A 67 6.08 10.98 8.12
CA ARG A 67 5.61 10.55 9.46
C ARG A 67 5.59 9.04 9.59
N LEU A 68 5.19 8.34 8.53
CA LEU A 68 5.25 6.87 8.47
C LEU A 68 6.69 6.37 8.52
N ASN A 69 7.60 7.03 7.80
CA ASN A 69 9.02 6.72 7.90
C ASN A 69 9.54 6.90 9.34
N LYS A 70 9.24 8.02 10.00
CA LYS A 70 9.61 8.26 11.40
C LYS A 70 9.04 7.18 12.33
N ALA A 71 7.78 6.78 12.16
CA ALA A 71 7.17 5.72 12.98
C ALA A 71 7.85 4.35 12.81
N VAL A 72 8.21 3.98 11.57
CA VAL A 72 8.94 2.73 11.28
C VAL A 72 10.32 2.73 11.92
N TRP A 73 11.00 3.88 11.92
CA TRP A 73 12.37 4.05 12.44
C TRP A 73 12.43 4.49 13.92
N ALA A 74 11.30 4.67 14.60
CA ALA A 74 11.23 5.27 15.94
C ALA A 74 12.09 4.54 16.99
N LYS A 75 12.22 3.21 16.88
CA LYS A 75 13.02 2.36 17.78
C LYS A 75 14.35 1.92 17.15
N GLY A 76 14.81 2.64 16.13
CA GLY A 76 16.02 2.34 15.37
C GLY A 76 15.87 1.21 14.36
N ILE A 77 17.00 0.75 13.82
CA ILE A 77 17.04 -0.14 12.64
C ILE A 77 16.58 -1.58 12.92
N ARG A 78 16.77 -2.07 14.16
CA ARG A 78 16.54 -3.46 14.57
C ARG A 78 15.10 -3.70 15.04
N ASN A 79 14.52 -2.76 15.79
CA ASN A 79 13.31 -2.97 16.58
C ASN A 79 12.09 -2.31 15.92
N VAL A 80 11.79 -2.71 14.69
CA VAL A 80 10.63 -2.19 13.94
C VAL A 80 9.31 -2.57 14.65
N PRO A 81 8.28 -1.70 14.66
CA PRO A 81 6.95 -2.06 15.14
C PRO A 81 6.41 -3.31 14.44
N TYR A 82 5.72 -4.18 15.19
CA TYR A 82 5.18 -5.43 14.66
C TYR A 82 3.97 -5.21 13.75
N HIS A 83 3.12 -4.26 14.11
CA HIS A 83 1.97 -3.82 13.32
C HIS A 83 2.04 -2.31 13.16
N ILE A 84 1.63 -1.84 11.98
CA ILE A 84 1.48 -0.41 11.71
C ILE A 84 0.13 -0.20 11.06
N HIS A 85 -0.64 0.75 11.59
CA HIS A 85 -1.89 1.19 11.00
C HIS A 85 -1.59 2.31 10.01
N VAL A 86 -2.02 2.12 8.77
CA VAL A 86 -1.75 3.05 7.67
C VAL A 86 -3.02 3.38 6.92
N GLN A 87 -3.08 4.62 6.44
CA GLN A 87 -4.06 5.04 5.46
C GLN A 87 -3.43 5.00 4.07
N LEU A 88 -4.06 4.28 3.16
CA LEU A 88 -3.71 4.22 1.75
C LEU A 88 -4.67 5.12 0.98
N SER A 89 -4.14 6.20 0.41
CA SER A 89 -4.93 7.15 -0.40
C SER A 89 -4.48 7.13 -1.85
N ARG A 90 -5.35 6.69 -2.76
CA ARG A 90 -5.13 6.79 -4.20
C ARG A 90 -5.63 8.13 -4.70
N LYS A 91 -4.73 8.95 -5.22
CA LYS A 91 -5.02 10.32 -5.68
C LYS A 91 -4.65 10.45 -7.16
N ARG A 92 -5.35 11.36 -7.84
CA ARG A 92 -5.01 11.79 -9.20
C ARG A 92 -3.84 12.75 -9.14
N LYS A 93 -2.92 12.62 -10.10
CA LYS A 93 -1.86 13.59 -10.31
C LYS A 93 -2.40 14.77 -11.10
N GLU A 94 -1.95 15.97 -10.77
CA GLU A 94 -2.33 17.21 -11.47
C GLU A 94 -1.46 17.42 -12.73
N ASP A 95 -0.21 16.95 -12.72
CA ASP A 95 0.70 17.06 -13.86
C ASP A 95 0.35 16.07 -14.98
N GLU A 96 0.04 16.58 -16.18
CA GLU A 96 -0.30 15.76 -17.37
C GLU A 96 0.90 14.98 -17.94
N ASP A 97 2.14 15.42 -17.72
CA ASP A 97 3.34 14.82 -18.34
C ASP A 97 3.79 13.48 -17.74
N SER A 98 3.09 12.97 -16.72
CA SER A 98 3.49 11.72 -16.08
C SER A 98 2.86 10.49 -16.72
N PRO A 99 3.60 9.37 -16.88
CA PRO A 99 3.05 8.16 -17.49
C PRO A 99 1.92 7.53 -16.67
N ASN A 100 1.83 7.84 -15.37
CA ASN A 100 0.82 7.32 -14.46
C ASN A 100 -0.09 8.45 -13.97
N LYS A 101 -1.38 8.38 -14.31
CA LYS A 101 -2.40 9.36 -13.88
C LYS A 101 -2.71 9.32 -12.37
N LEU A 102 -2.38 8.21 -11.71
CA LEU A 102 -2.69 7.96 -10.30
C LEU A 102 -1.41 7.72 -9.51
N TYR A 103 -1.35 8.27 -8.30
CA TYR A 103 -0.32 7.97 -7.31
C TYR A 103 -0.96 7.57 -5.98
N MET A 104 -0.21 6.82 -5.19
CA MET A 104 -0.60 6.46 -3.82
C MET A 104 0.19 7.28 -2.82
N LEU A 105 -0.52 7.82 -1.83
CA LEU A 105 0.07 8.35 -0.61
C LEU A 105 -0.22 7.38 0.54
N VAL A 106 0.84 6.92 1.20
CA VAL A 106 0.76 6.08 2.40
C VAL A 106 1.05 6.93 3.62
N THR A 107 0.04 7.12 4.45
CA THR A 107 0.11 7.96 5.65
C THR A 107 0.06 7.10 6.91
N TYR A 108 0.75 7.52 7.96
CA TYR A 108 0.68 6.86 9.27
C TYR A 108 -0.51 7.37 10.07
N LEU A 109 -1.30 6.43 10.60
CA LEU A 109 -2.36 6.73 11.56
C LEU A 109 -1.91 6.22 12.95
N PRO A 110 -1.74 7.12 13.93
CA PRO A 110 -1.41 6.71 15.28
C PRO A 110 -2.62 6.03 15.92
N VAL A 111 -2.42 4.83 16.46
CA VAL A 111 -3.46 4.06 17.15
C VAL A 111 -2.90 3.57 18.48
N THR A 112 -3.74 3.59 19.51
CA THR A 112 -3.38 3.14 20.86
C THR A 112 -3.39 1.61 20.99
N ALA A 113 -4.32 0.92 20.32
CA ALA A 113 -4.44 -0.55 20.34
C ALA A 113 -4.82 -1.10 18.96
N PHE A 114 -4.31 -2.28 18.60
CA PHE A 114 -4.56 -2.94 17.30
C PHE A 114 -5.67 -4.02 17.37
N LYS A 115 -6.36 -4.15 18.49
CA LYS A 115 -7.37 -5.20 18.67
C LYS A 115 -8.67 -4.79 17.97
N ASN A 116 -9.24 -5.70 17.17
CA ASN A 116 -10.50 -5.51 16.43
C ASN A 116 -10.47 -4.39 15.36
N LEU A 117 -9.30 -4.15 14.75
CA LEU A 117 -9.07 -3.22 13.64
C LEU A 117 -8.64 -3.93 12.36
#